data_AF-A0A0C3QG96-F1
#
_entry.id   AF-A0A0C3QG96-F1
#
_cell.length_a   1.000
_cell.length_b   1.000
_cell.length_c   1.000
_cell.angle_alpha   90.00
_cell.angle_beta   90.00
_cell.angle_gamma   90.00
#
_symmetry.space_group_name_H-M   'P 1'
#
loop_
_entity.id
_entity.type
_entity.pdbx_description
1 polymer ?
#
loop_
_entity_poly.entity_id
_entity_poly.type
_entity_poly.pdbx_seq_one_letter_code
_entity_poly.pdbx_strand_id
1 'polypeptide(L)'
;MRSASLFTAGLLALSNVFAAQSPSEVQQRSAHKRWNDTPGFVYAEDGKFKIDGKDFFFAGTTAYWLTQVQCNDDITTTLNDIAADDLEVVRIWGFREVVGETNDDPATYTQNLRVDPLSLFSDSNG
;
A
#
# COMPACT_ATOMS: atom_id res chain seq x y z
N MET A 1 -75.51 44.55 -26.11
CA MET A 1 -74.58 45.57 -26.66
C MET A 1 -74.06 46.42 -25.52
N ARG A 2 -72.73 46.38 -25.28
CA ARG A 2 -71.82 47.48 -24.90
C ARG A 2 -70.65 46.94 -24.09
N SER A 3 -69.47 47.15 -24.64
CA SER A 3 -68.12 46.81 -24.22
C SER A 3 -67.58 47.80 -23.18
N ALA A 4 -66.62 47.34 -22.36
CA ALA A 4 -65.49 48.14 -21.87
C ALA A 4 -64.41 47.22 -21.25
N SER A 5 -63.22 47.21 -21.85
CA SER A 5 -62.00 46.64 -21.30
C SER A 5 -61.31 47.67 -20.41
N LEU A 6 -60.70 47.27 -19.29
CA LEU A 6 -59.52 47.95 -18.74
C LEU A 6 -58.59 46.93 -18.05
N PHE A 7 -57.31 47.08 -18.36
CA PHE A 7 -56.17 46.25 -18.02
C PHE A 7 -55.97 46.09 -16.50
N THR A 8 -55.55 44.90 -16.06
CA THR A 8 -54.70 44.77 -14.87
C THR A 8 -53.62 43.76 -15.16
N ALA A 9 -52.41 44.29 -15.33
CA ALA A 9 -51.17 43.55 -15.40
C ALA A 9 -50.89 42.87 -14.06
N GLY A 10 -50.45 41.61 -14.09
CA GLY A 10 -50.09 40.86 -12.90
C GLY A 10 -48.94 39.90 -13.21
N LEU A 11 -47.74 40.49 -13.23
CA LEU A 11 -46.41 39.91 -13.09
C LEU A 11 -46.22 38.38 -13.23
N LEU A 12 -45.41 38.02 -14.24
CA LEU A 12 -44.67 36.76 -14.30
C LEU A 12 -43.72 36.62 -13.10
N ALA A 13 -43.81 35.51 -12.39
CA ALA A 13 -42.70 34.96 -11.63
C ALA A 13 -42.66 33.45 -11.85
N LEU A 14 -42.07 33.03 -12.98
CA LEU A 14 -41.60 31.66 -13.16
C LEU A 14 -40.34 31.51 -12.30
N SER A 15 -40.49 31.02 -11.08
CA SER A 15 -39.37 30.60 -10.26
C SER A 15 -38.74 29.35 -10.88
N ASN A 16 -37.62 29.53 -11.57
CA ASN A 16 -36.71 28.43 -11.87
C ASN A 16 -36.12 27.95 -10.55
N VAL A 17 -36.67 26.87 -9.99
CA VAL A 17 -35.93 26.05 -9.02
C VAL A 17 -34.90 25.29 -9.83
N PHE A 18 -33.69 25.83 -9.93
CA PHE A 18 -32.54 24.98 -10.20
C PHE A 18 -32.34 24.13 -8.95
N ALA A 19 -32.86 22.90 -8.98
CA ALA A 19 -32.40 21.88 -8.06
C ALA A 19 -30.89 21.76 -8.29
N ALA A 20 -30.10 22.22 -7.32
CA ALA A 20 -28.68 21.95 -7.31
C ALA A 20 -28.51 20.44 -7.43
N GLN A 21 -27.88 19.99 -8.50
CA GLN A 21 -27.53 18.58 -8.65
C GLN A 21 -26.73 18.19 -7.42
N SER A 22 -27.28 17.30 -6.59
CA SER A 22 -26.54 16.70 -5.50
C SER A 22 -25.23 16.14 -6.07
N PRO A 23 -24.08 16.40 -5.44
CA PRO A 23 -22.82 15.88 -5.93
C PRO A 23 -22.99 14.38 -6.16
N SER A 24 -22.64 13.91 -7.36
CA SER A 24 -22.63 12.49 -7.68
C SER A 24 -21.86 11.75 -6.59
N GLU A 25 -22.51 10.77 -5.97
CA GLU A 25 -21.87 9.87 -5.02
C GLU A 25 -20.63 9.29 -5.70
N VAL A 26 -19.45 9.56 -5.15
CA VAL A 26 -18.23 8.91 -5.60
C VAL A 26 -18.46 7.43 -5.36
N GLN A 27 -18.70 6.67 -6.42
CA GLN A 27 -18.86 5.22 -6.35
C GLN A 27 -17.62 4.67 -5.65
N GLN A 28 -17.78 4.33 -4.37
CA GLN A 28 -16.68 3.84 -3.54
C GLN A 28 -16.13 2.62 -4.27
N ARG A 29 -14.87 2.72 -4.70
CA ARG A 29 -14.17 1.60 -5.31
C ARG A 29 -14.32 0.43 -4.34
N SER A 30 -14.73 -0.73 -4.86
CA SER A 30 -14.81 -1.97 -4.09
C SER A 30 -13.59 -2.04 -3.19
N ALA A 31 -13.81 -2.15 -1.87
CA ALA A 31 -12.72 -2.17 -0.91
C ALA A 31 -11.66 -3.17 -1.42
N HIS A 32 -10.42 -2.69 -1.60
CA HIS A 32 -9.32 -3.57 -1.96
C HIS A 32 -9.29 -4.70 -0.93
N LYS A 33 -9.16 -5.97 -1.38
CA LYS A 33 -9.17 -7.15 -0.50
C LYS A 33 -8.25 -6.86 0.68
N ARG A 34 -8.81 -6.75 1.88
CA ARG A 34 -8.00 -6.53 3.09
C ARG A 34 -7.16 -7.78 3.32
N TRP A 35 -5.90 -7.56 3.69
CA TRP A 35 -4.99 -8.65 4.04
C TRP A 35 -5.47 -9.45 5.26
N ASN A 36 -6.41 -8.90 6.04
CA ASN A 36 -7.07 -9.54 7.17
C ASN A 36 -7.72 -10.90 6.84
N ASP A 37 -8.03 -11.16 5.56
CA ASP A 37 -8.66 -12.41 5.11
C ASP A 37 -7.65 -13.47 4.62
N THR A 38 -6.34 -13.18 4.63
CA THR A 38 -5.32 -14.14 4.23
C THR A 38 -4.68 -14.77 5.48
N PRO A 39 -4.89 -16.07 5.76
CA PRO A 39 -4.29 -16.74 6.91
C PRO A 39 -2.77 -16.61 6.94
N GLY A 40 -2.20 -16.46 8.12
CA GLY A 40 -0.77 -16.40 8.37
C GLY A 40 -0.08 -15.08 7.99
N PHE A 41 -0.79 -14.11 7.43
CA PHE A 41 -0.23 -12.78 7.18
C PHE A 41 -0.51 -11.82 8.33
N VAL A 42 0.50 -11.05 8.70
CA VAL A 42 0.35 -9.94 9.64
C VAL A 42 -0.35 -8.78 8.93
N TYR A 43 -1.32 -8.18 9.61
CA TYR A 43 -2.03 -6.98 9.15
C TYR A 43 -2.23 -5.99 10.30
N ALA A 44 -2.63 -4.77 9.99
CA ALA A 44 -2.95 -3.75 10.98
C ALA A 44 -4.45 -3.47 11.04
N GLU A 45 -5.00 -3.44 12.24
CA GLU A 45 -6.41 -3.14 12.51
C GLU A 45 -6.53 -2.50 13.90
N ASP A 46 -7.34 -1.44 14.02
CA ASP A 46 -7.58 -0.72 15.27
C ASP A 46 -6.32 -0.30 16.05
N GLY A 47 -5.28 0.11 15.32
CA GLY A 47 -4.02 0.58 15.89
C GLY A 47 -3.11 -0.54 16.43
N LYS A 48 -3.40 -1.80 16.13
CA LYS A 48 -2.61 -2.97 16.53
C LYS A 48 -2.21 -3.79 15.32
N PHE A 49 -1.12 -4.54 15.46
CA PHE A 49 -0.82 -5.63 14.53
C PHE A 49 -1.63 -6.86 14.92
N LYS A 50 -2.04 -7.65 13.93
CA LYS A 50 -2.82 -8.86 14.11
C LYS A 50 -2.36 -9.94 13.15
N ILE A 51 -2.47 -11.19 13.60
CA ILE A 51 -2.29 -12.40 12.79
C ILE A 51 -3.43 -13.35 13.10
N ASP A 52 -4.09 -13.88 12.06
CA ASP A 52 -5.24 -14.79 12.20
C ASP A 52 -6.33 -14.30 13.18
N GLY A 53 -6.60 -12.99 13.18
CA GLY A 53 -7.62 -12.36 14.02
C GLY A 53 -7.18 -12.01 15.44
N LYS A 54 -5.98 -12.39 15.85
CA LYS A 54 -5.45 -12.16 17.22
C LYS A 54 -4.48 -10.98 17.23
N ASP A 55 -4.47 -10.22 18.33
CA ASP A 55 -3.46 -9.18 18.56
C ASP A 55 -2.06 -9.79 18.55
N PHE A 56 -1.16 -9.17 17.79
CA PHE A 56 0.24 -9.56 17.61
C PHE A 56 1.12 -8.48 18.23
N PHE A 57 1.69 -8.78 19.40
CA PHE A 57 2.65 -7.94 20.10
C PHE A 57 4.02 -8.57 19.97
N PHE A 58 4.99 -7.85 19.40
CA PHE A 58 6.30 -8.39 19.12
C PHE A 58 7.41 -7.57 19.79
N ALA A 59 8.48 -8.26 20.17
CA ALA A 59 9.82 -7.69 20.25
C ALA A 59 10.57 -8.00 18.94
N GLY A 60 11.49 -7.13 18.54
CA GLY A 60 12.19 -7.30 17.27
C GLY A 60 13.57 -6.65 17.26
N THR A 61 14.32 -6.94 16.21
CA THR A 61 15.68 -6.44 15.98
C THR A 61 15.87 -5.94 14.55
N THR A 62 16.97 -5.24 14.29
CA THR A 62 17.40 -4.85 12.94
C THR A 62 18.70 -5.54 12.59
N ALA A 63 18.71 -6.28 11.49
CA ALA A 63 19.88 -6.96 10.94
C ALA A 63 20.10 -6.50 9.49
N TYR A 64 20.48 -5.23 9.30
CA TYR A 64 20.58 -4.60 7.97
C TYR A 64 21.54 -5.31 7.01
N TRP A 65 22.54 -6.00 7.55
CA TRP A 65 23.60 -6.67 6.81
C TRP A 65 23.22 -8.08 6.34
N LEU A 66 22.14 -8.67 6.88
CA LEU A 66 21.82 -10.09 6.70
C LEU A 66 21.62 -10.48 5.22
N THR A 67 21.10 -9.56 4.40
CA THR A 67 20.89 -9.77 2.95
C THR A 67 22.16 -9.76 2.12
N GLN A 68 23.29 -9.38 2.72
CA GLN A 68 24.60 -9.30 2.06
C GLN A 68 25.50 -10.49 2.42
N VAL A 69 25.03 -11.35 3.33
CA VAL A 69 25.72 -12.57 3.75
C VAL A 69 25.65 -13.59 2.62
N GLN A 70 26.79 -14.19 2.27
CA GLN A 70 26.91 -15.16 1.18
C GLN A 70 26.82 -16.62 1.65
N CYS A 71 26.86 -16.83 2.98
CA CYS A 71 26.81 -18.13 3.61
C CYS A 71 25.41 -18.41 4.17
N ASN A 72 24.73 -19.44 3.65
CA ASN A 72 23.40 -19.83 4.12
C ASN A 72 23.41 -20.31 5.58
N ASP A 73 24.52 -20.90 6.03
CA ASP A 73 24.66 -21.37 7.42
C ASP A 73 24.73 -20.20 8.39
N ASP A 74 25.39 -19.10 8.01
CA ASP A 74 25.46 -17.88 8.81
C ASP A 74 24.10 -17.19 8.90
N ILE A 75 23.34 -17.16 7.80
CA ILE A 75 21.95 -16.65 7.79
C ILE A 75 21.08 -17.50 8.71
N THR A 76 21.14 -18.83 8.57
CA THR A 76 20.34 -19.77 9.36
C THR A 76 20.67 -19.66 10.85
N THR A 77 21.96 -19.62 11.20
CA THR A 77 22.41 -19.48 12.58
C THR A 77 21.92 -18.16 13.17
N THR A 78 22.08 -17.05 12.45
CA THR A 78 21.60 -15.74 12.89
C THR A 78 20.09 -15.73 13.16
N LEU A 79 19.29 -16.30 12.24
CA LEU A 79 17.83 -16.35 12.41
C LEU A 79 17.41 -17.29 13.54
N ASN A 80 18.13 -18.39 13.76
CA ASN A 80 17.88 -19.30 14.87
C ASN A 80 18.20 -18.63 16.22
N ASP A 81 19.31 -17.89 16.31
CA ASP A 81 19.68 -17.17 17.53
C ASP A 81 18.64 -16.08 17.87
N ILE A 82 18.20 -15.33 16.87
CA ILE A 82 17.12 -14.33 17.02
C ILE A 82 15.83 -14.99 17.52
N ALA A 83 15.45 -16.14 16.95
CA ALA A 83 14.28 -16.88 17.37
C ALA A 83 14.42 -17.47 18.78
N ALA A 84 15.63 -17.91 19.16
CA ALA A 84 15.93 -18.42 20.49
C ALA A 84 15.87 -17.32 21.58
N ASP A 85 16.05 -16.06 21.18
CA ASP A 85 15.88 -14.88 22.03
C ASP A 85 14.44 -14.31 22.04
N ASP A 86 13.46 -15.08 21.53
CA ASP A 86 12.03 -14.69 21.45
C ASP A 86 11.77 -13.39 20.67
N LEU A 87 12.59 -13.09 19.66
CA LEU A 87 12.37 -11.96 18.76
C LEU A 87 11.62 -12.40 17.50
N GLU A 88 10.42 -11.85 17.32
CA GLU A 88 9.49 -12.31 16.26
C GLU A 88 9.62 -11.51 14.95
N VAL A 89 10.24 -10.32 15.00
CA VAL A 89 10.36 -9.42 13.84
C VAL A 89 11.81 -9.00 13.61
N VAL A 90 12.29 -9.18 12.38
CA VAL A 90 13.61 -8.72 11.93
C VAL A 90 13.45 -7.72 10.79
N ARG A 91 13.99 -6.52 10.97
CA ARG A 91 14.13 -5.55 9.88
C ARG A 91 15.46 -5.73 9.17
N ILE A 92 15.42 -5.91 7.85
CA ILE A 92 16.60 -6.11 6.99
C ILE A 92 16.59 -5.09 5.84
N TRP A 93 17.74 -4.89 5.18
CA TRP A 93 17.78 -4.10 3.93
C TRP A 93 17.33 -4.99 2.78
N GLY A 94 16.18 -4.66 2.20
CA GLY A 94 15.69 -5.29 0.96
C GLY A 94 16.31 -4.70 -0.31
N PHE A 95 17.37 -3.90 -0.17
CA PHE A 95 18.05 -3.22 -1.27
C PHE A 95 19.56 -3.37 -1.13
N ARG A 96 20.25 -3.48 -2.27
CA ARG A 96 21.70 -3.35 -2.39
C ARG A 96 22.01 -2.76 -3.75
N GLU A 97 22.18 -1.44 -3.77
CA GLU A 97 22.47 -0.68 -4.97
C GLU A 97 23.99 -0.51 -5.13
N VAL A 98 24.46 -0.54 -6.37
CA VAL A 98 25.87 -0.44 -6.77
C VAL A 98 25.98 0.55 -7.92
N VAL A 99 26.97 1.44 -7.88
CA VAL A 99 27.23 2.41 -8.96
C VAL A 99 28.51 2.00 -9.67
N GLY A 100 28.40 1.36 -10.85
CA GLY A 100 29.54 0.88 -11.65
C GLY A 100 29.36 -0.54 -12.19
N GLU A 101 30.37 -1.09 -12.88
CA GLU A 101 30.37 -2.50 -13.32
C GLU A 101 30.68 -3.43 -12.14
N THR A 102 29.74 -4.32 -11.82
CA THR A 102 29.88 -5.34 -10.77
C THR A 102 30.44 -6.62 -11.35
N ASN A 103 31.75 -6.67 -11.56
CA ASN A 103 32.38 -7.88 -12.09
C ASN A 103 32.90 -8.83 -11.01
N ASP A 104 32.90 -8.46 -9.71
CA ASP A 104 33.56 -9.27 -8.66
C ASP A 104 32.78 -9.47 -7.35
N ASP A 105 31.51 -9.05 -7.22
CA ASP A 105 30.76 -9.22 -5.97
C ASP A 105 29.63 -10.26 -6.10
N PRO A 106 29.80 -11.47 -5.53
CA PRO A 106 28.83 -12.56 -5.62
C PRO A 106 27.56 -12.37 -4.75
N ALA A 107 27.42 -11.24 -4.05
CA ALA A 107 26.23 -11.00 -3.24
C ALA A 107 24.98 -10.72 -4.09
N THR A 108 23.82 -11.14 -3.59
CA THR A 108 22.52 -11.05 -4.27
C THR A 108 22.06 -9.59 -4.43
N TYR A 109 21.58 -9.23 -5.61
CA TYR A 109 21.03 -7.90 -5.92
C TYR A 109 19.51 -7.95 -5.83
N THR A 110 18.92 -7.17 -4.92
CA THR A 110 17.47 -7.12 -4.75
C THR A 110 16.97 -5.73 -5.12
N GLN A 111 16.33 -5.65 -6.29
CA GLN A 111 15.60 -4.49 -6.84
C GLN A 111 16.47 -3.32 -7.36
N ASN A 112 16.43 -3.09 -8.68
CA ASN A 112 16.88 -1.83 -9.32
C ASN A 112 15.64 -0.98 -9.67
N LEU A 113 15.38 0.12 -8.94
CA LEU A 113 14.32 1.08 -9.32
C LEU A 113 14.88 2.14 -10.26
N ARG A 114 14.85 1.87 -11.56
CA ARG A 114 14.98 2.93 -12.58
C ARG A 114 13.59 3.31 -13.07
N VAL A 115 13.22 4.58 -12.96
CA VAL A 115 11.94 5.11 -13.44
C VAL A 115 12.11 5.53 -14.91
N ASP A 116 11.73 4.66 -15.84
CA ASP A 116 11.50 4.90 -17.29
C ASP A 116 10.64 3.73 -17.85
N PRO A 117 9.87 3.85 -18.97
CA PRO A 117 8.52 3.28 -19.11
C PRO A 117 8.41 1.76 -19.36
N LEU A 118 9.43 0.97 -19.05
CA LEU A 118 9.36 -0.50 -19.18
C LEU A 118 10.12 -1.16 -18.03
N SER A 119 9.45 -1.38 -16.90
CA SER A 119 9.97 -2.19 -15.81
C SER A 119 9.87 -3.67 -16.18
N LEU A 120 10.92 -4.22 -16.80
CA LEU A 120 11.12 -5.66 -16.91
C LEU A 120 11.75 -6.16 -15.60
N PHE A 121 11.05 -7.05 -14.91
CA PHE A 121 11.63 -7.85 -13.83
C PHE A 121 12.72 -8.72 -14.50
N SER A 122 13.99 -8.48 -14.19
CA SER A 122 15.08 -9.35 -14.61
C SER A 122 15.41 -10.25 -13.42
N ASP A 123 14.74 -11.39 -13.35
CA ASP A 123 15.26 -12.56 -12.66
C ASP A 123 16.44 -13.12 -13.47
N SER A 124 17.66 -12.91 -12.96
CA SER A 124 18.79 -13.75 -13.32
C SER A 124 19.79 -13.81 -12.16
N ASN A 125 19.82 -14.95 -11.48
CA ASN A 125 20.97 -15.42 -10.72
C ASN A 125 21.40 -16.73 -11.40
N GLY A 126 22.32 -16.64 -12.37
CA GLY A 126 22.92 -17.80 -13.06
C GLY A 126 22.05 -18.43 -14.14
#